data_AF-A0A1I0BFJ7-F1
#
_entry.id   AF-A0A1I0BFJ7-F1
#
_cell.length_a   1.000
_cell.length_b   1.000
_cell.length_c   1.000
_cell.angle_alpha   90.00
_cell.angle_beta   90.00
_cell.angle_gamma   90.00
#
_symmetry.space_group_name_H-M   'P 1'
#
loop_
_entity.id
_entity.type
_entity.pdbx_description
1 polymer ?
#
loop_
_entity_poly.entity_id
_entity_poly.type
_entity_poly.pdbx_seq_one_letter_code
_entity_poly.pdbx_strand_id
1 'polypeptide(L)'
;MANKVDYQSELDHIRAALGYDFMSLALAEPAEYDYVIRWKYASGNTNDRYKRIVLQSGRGIAGIVFKTGKPFLVSSMQNDVRPDSLFTYPITKMENLNSIGAVPIWNDARVAGVLLGGYRGERQVTEAMLGELVATAHRGIGDLNGKELLIN
;
A
#
# COMPACT_ATOMS: atom_id res chain seq x y z
N MET A 1 9.61 -21.83 18.85
CA MET A 1 9.23 -21.71 17.43
C MET A 1 8.42 -20.43 17.31
N ALA A 2 8.95 -19.39 16.65
CA ALA A 2 8.20 -18.16 16.44
C ALA A 2 7.05 -18.48 15.48
N ASN A 3 5.81 -18.20 15.89
CA ASN A 3 4.67 -18.23 14.98
C ASN A 3 4.99 -17.26 13.84
N LYS A 4 5.21 -17.79 12.64
CA LYS A 4 5.43 -16.96 11.46
C LYS A 4 4.11 -16.28 11.13
N VAL A 5 4.06 -14.97 11.30
CA VAL A 5 2.89 -14.18 10.90
C VAL A 5 2.57 -14.40 9.43
N ASP A 6 1.31 -14.71 9.15
CA ASP A 6 0.81 -14.96 7.81
C ASP A 6 0.17 -13.71 7.23
N TYR A 7 1.04 -12.77 6.82
CA TYR A 7 0.63 -11.54 6.15
C TYR A 7 -0.18 -11.78 4.88
N GLN A 8 0.03 -12.91 4.19
CA GLN A 8 -0.67 -13.19 2.94
C GLN A 8 -2.14 -13.50 3.22
N SER A 9 -2.43 -14.42 4.15
CA SER A 9 -3.80 -14.76 4.52
C SER A 9 -4.56 -13.56 5.10
N GLU A 10 -3.90 -12.71 5.91
CA GLU A 10 -4.52 -11.48 6.41
C GLU A 10 -4.85 -10.50 5.28
N LEU A 11 -3.93 -10.30 4.33
CA LEU A 11 -4.15 -9.42 3.19
C LEU A 11 -5.31 -9.92 2.31
N ASP A 12 -5.43 -11.24 2.13
CA ASP A 12 -6.52 -11.86 1.38
C ASP A 12 -7.88 -11.60 2.05
N HIS A 13 -7.96 -11.74 3.38
CA HIS A 13 -9.17 -11.44 4.14
C HIS A 13 -9.54 -9.96 4.08
N ILE A 14 -8.56 -9.06 4.26
CA ILE A 14 -8.80 -7.61 4.23
C ILE A 14 -9.29 -7.18 2.84
N ARG A 15 -8.67 -7.67 1.77
CA ARG A 15 -9.10 -7.36 0.39
C ARG A 15 -10.54 -7.79 0.16
N ALA A 16 -10.90 -9.01 0.57
CA ALA A 16 -12.25 -9.53 0.41
C ALA A 16 -13.27 -8.72 1.22
N ALA A 17 -12.94 -8.37 2.47
CA ALA A 17 -13.82 -7.61 3.35
C ALA A 17 -14.07 -6.16 2.88
N LEU A 18 -13.03 -5.48 2.38
CA LEU A 18 -13.13 -4.12 1.86
C LEU A 18 -13.56 -4.06 0.38
N GLY A 19 -13.60 -5.21 -0.30
CA GLY A 19 -14.12 -5.36 -1.65
C GLY A 19 -13.25 -4.74 -2.75
N TYR A 20 -11.92 -4.73 -2.59
CA TYR A 20 -10.99 -4.26 -3.62
C TYR A 20 -10.68 -5.34 -4.68
N ASP A 21 -10.47 -4.92 -5.93
CA ASP A 21 -9.99 -5.83 -7.00
C ASP A 21 -8.56 -6.30 -6.73
N PHE A 22 -7.77 -5.43 -6.12
CA PHE A 22 -6.36 -5.63 -5.85
C PHE A 22 -5.99 -4.99 -4.52
N MET A 23 -5.18 -5.69 -3.73
CA MET A 23 -4.57 -5.13 -2.54
C MET A 23 -3.11 -5.57 -2.44
N SER A 24 -2.23 -4.72 -1.94
CA SER A 24 -0.82 -5.07 -1.75
C SER A 24 -0.25 -4.43 -0.50
N LEU A 25 0.64 -5.19 0.15
CA LEU A 25 1.40 -4.76 1.31
C LEU A 25 2.85 -4.55 0.91
N ALA A 26 3.31 -3.31 0.99
CA ALA A 26 4.73 -2.98 0.89
C ALA A 26 5.37 -2.93 2.28
N LEU A 27 6.57 -3.48 2.41
CA LEU A 27 7.37 -3.38 3.63
C LEU A 27 8.66 -2.61 3.35
N ALA A 28 9.07 -1.81 4.34
CA ALA A 28 10.36 -1.16 4.34
C ALA A 28 11.43 -2.13 4.86
N GLU A 29 12.55 -2.19 4.14
CA GLU A 29 13.71 -2.99 4.49
C GLU A 29 14.94 -2.08 4.63
N PRO A 30 15.81 -2.32 5.62
CA PRO A 30 17.08 -1.63 5.71
C PRO A 30 17.92 -1.85 4.44
N ALA A 31 18.55 -0.79 3.96
CA ALA A 31 19.61 -0.79 2.97
C ALA A 31 20.83 -0.02 3.52
N GLU A 32 21.98 -0.14 2.87
CA GLU A 32 23.29 0.31 3.39
C GLU A 32 23.30 1.75 3.95
N TYR A 33 22.50 2.66 3.38
CA TYR A 33 22.40 4.06 3.82
C TYR A 33 20.95 4.63 3.86
N ASP A 34 19.92 3.81 3.65
CA ASP A 34 18.51 4.25 3.60
C ASP A 34 17.56 3.04 3.77
N TYR A 35 16.28 3.20 3.44
CA TYR A 35 15.30 2.15 3.30
C TYR A 35 14.94 1.91 1.84
N VAL A 36 14.71 0.64 1.50
CA VAL A 36 14.02 0.25 0.28
C VAL A 36 12.64 -0.28 0.61
N ILE A 37 11.66 0.10 -0.21
CA ILE A 37 10.27 -0.31 -0.07
C ILE A 37 9.97 -1.33 -1.18
N ARG A 38 9.48 -2.50 -0.78
CA ARG A 38 9.14 -3.59 -1.71
C ARG A 38 7.70 -4.04 -1.48
N TRP A 39 6.96 -4.25 -2.56
CA TRP A 39 5.67 -4.94 -2.51
C TRP A 39 5.92 -6.42 -2.21
N LYS A 40 5.69 -6.83 -0.97
CA LYS A 40 6.00 -8.17 -0.47
C LYS A 40 4.85 -9.15 -0.66
N TYR A 41 3.64 -8.66 -0.49
CA TYR A 41 2.42 -9.45 -0.57
C TYR A 41 1.43 -8.74 -1.48
N ALA A 42 0.65 -9.52 -2.21
CA ALA A 42 -0.46 -9.02 -2.99
C ALA A 42 -1.62 -10.01 -2.94
N SER A 43 -2.83 -9.47 -3.03
CA SER A 43 -4.08 -10.22 -3.12
C SER A 43 -4.84 -9.73 -4.35
N GLY A 44 -5.41 -10.67 -5.10
CA GLY A 44 -6.10 -10.35 -6.37
C GLY A 44 -5.15 -9.89 -7.48
N ASN A 45 -3.85 -10.15 -7.38
CA ASN A 45 -2.87 -9.84 -8.42
C ASN A 45 -3.09 -10.73 -9.66
N THR A 46 -2.92 -10.16 -10.84
CA THR A 46 -3.03 -10.90 -12.12
C THR A 46 -1.72 -11.58 -12.52
N ASN A 47 -0.62 -11.18 -11.89
CA ASN A 47 0.72 -11.67 -12.16
C ASN A 47 1.64 -11.36 -10.98
N ASP A 48 2.86 -11.88 -11.03
CA ASP A 48 3.85 -11.72 -9.96
C ASP A 48 4.90 -10.63 -10.23
N ARG A 49 4.73 -9.80 -11.27
CA ARG A 49 5.75 -8.80 -11.64
C ARG A 49 5.89 -7.69 -10.58
N TYR A 50 4.86 -7.45 -9.77
CA TYR A 50 4.90 -6.49 -8.66
C TYR A 50 6.07 -6.77 -7.71
N LYS A 51 6.47 -8.03 -7.53
CA LYS A 51 7.58 -8.46 -6.68
C LYS A 51 8.94 -7.89 -7.12
N ARG A 52 9.06 -7.46 -8.38
CA ARG A 52 10.28 -6.86 -8.95
C ARG A 52 10.40 -5.37 -8.66
N ILE A 53 9.33 -4.72 -8.19
CA ILE A 53 9.33 -3.30 -7.88
C ILE A 53 10.12 -3.08 -6.59
N VAL A 54 11.11 -2.19 -6.68
CA VAL A 54 11.88 -1.68 -5.54
C VAL A 54 11.82 -0.16 -5.60
N LEU A 55 11.39 0.46 -4.51
CA LEU A 55 11.22 1.90 -4.43
C LEU A 55 12.11 2.47 -3.33
N GLN A 56 12.67 3.65 -3.58
CA GLN A 56 13.31 4.46 -2.55
C GLN A 56 12.27 5.33 -1.83
N SER A 57 12.63 5.84 -0.66
CA SER A 57 11.82 6.83 0.05
C SER A 57 11.47 8.02 -0.85
N GLY A 58 10.18 8.39 -0.89
CA GLY A 58 9.64 9.44 -1.75
C GLY A 58 9.47 9.09 -3.23
N ARG A 59 9.74 7.84 -3.66
CA ARG A 59 9.58 7.41 -5.06
C ARG A 59 8.42 6.42 -5.21
N GLY A 60 7.55 6.71 -6.17
CA GLY A 60 6.32 5.94 -6.38
C GLY A 60 5.36 6.03 -5.19
N ILE A 61 4.18 5.39 -5.31
CA ILE A 61 3.11 5.51 -4.31
C ILE A 61 3.58 5.07 -2.92
N ALA A 62 4.17 3.88 -2.80
CA ALA A 62 4.62 3.39 -1.50
C ALA A 62 5.77 4.22 -0.92
N GLY A 63 6.72 4.69 -1.74
CA GLY A 63 7.79 5.55 -1.26
C GLY A 63 7.28 6.91 -0.78
N ILE A 64 6.28 7.49 -1.46
CA ILE A 64 5.64 8.75 -1.05
C ILE A 64 4.94 8.57 0.30
N VAL A 65 4.07 7.56 0.43
CA VAL A 65 3.33 7.29 1.68
C VAL A 65 4.28 6.98 2.83
N PHE A 66 5.31 6.16 2.58
CA PHE A 66 6.34 5.84 3.57
C PHE A 66 7.07 7.10 4.07
N LYS A 67 7.44 8.00 3.15
CA LYS A 67 8.17 9.24 3.48
C LYS A 67 7.31 10.24 4.24
N THR A 68 6.04 10.39 3.86
CA THR A 68 5.17 11.43 4.41
C THR A 68 4.41 10.97 5.65
N GLY A 69 4.22 9.66 5.83
CA GLY A 69 3.32 9.10 6.84
C GLY A 69 1.86 9.50 6.60
N LYS A 70 1.49 9.88 5.37
CA LYS A 70 0.15 10.36 5.03
C LYS A 70 -0.54 9.45 4.02
N PRO A 71 -1.87 9.26 4.13
CA PRO A 71 -2.67 8.62 3.08
C PRO A 71 -2.50 9.31 1.73
N PHE A 72 -2.65 8.52 0.67
CA PHE A 72 -2.55 8.94 -0.72
C PHE A 72 -3.74 8.39 -1.51
N LEU A 73 -4.42 9.25 -2.26
CA LEU A 73 -5.61 8.90 -3.04
C LEU A 73 -5.45 9.35 -4.49
N VAL A 74 -5.82 8.47 -5.41
CA VAL A 74 -6.01 8.77 -6.83
C VAL A 74 -7.32 8.12 -7.26
N SER A 75 -8.34 8.94 -7.52
CA SER A 75 -9.67 8.46 -7.90
C SER A 75 -9.71 8.01 -9.36
N SER A 76 -8.91 8.63 -10.23
CA SER A 76 -8.74 8.25 -11.63
C SER A 76 -7.30 8.49 -12.10
N MET A 77 -6.58 7.42 -12.42
CA MET A 77 -5.24 7.48 -12.99
C MET A 77 -5.22 8.23 -14.34
N GLN A 78 -6.32 8.20 -15.10
CA GLN A 78 -6.42 8.89 -16.38
C GLN A 78 -6.62 10.40 -16.23
N ASN A 79 -7.37 10.83 -15.20
CA ASN A 79 -7.77 12.22 -15.04
C ASN A 79 -6.89 12.98 -14.04
N ASP A 80 -6.42 12.31 -13.00
CA ASP A 80 -5.75 12.93 -11.85
C ASP A 80 -4.22 12.84 -11.96
N VAL A 81 -3.71 11.97 -12.83
CA VAL A 81 -2.27 11.78 -13.04
C VAL A 81 -1.92 12.16 -14.46
N ARG A 82 -0.92 13.04 -14.62
CA ARG A 82 -0.45 13.40 -15.95
C ARG A 82 0.11 12.14 -16.67
N PRO A 83 -0.18 11.95 -17.97
CA PRO A 83 0.27 10.77 -18.70
C PRO A 83 1.78 10.53 -18.66
N ASP A 84 2.56 11.62 -18.69
CA ASP A 84 4.01 11.61 -18.54
C ASP A 84 4.47 11.14 -17.15
N SER A 85 3.62 11.16 -16.14
CA SER A 85 3.94 10.82 -14.75
C SER A 85 3.53 9.39 -14.40
N LEU A 86 2.80 8.69 -15.26
CA LEU A 86 2.31 7.33 -15.00
C LEU A 86 3.44 6.32 -14.76
N PHE A 87 4.59 6.49 -15.42
CA PHE A 87 5.75 5.60 -15.22
C PHE A 87 6.32 5.69 -13.80
N THR A 88 6.02 6.75 -13.06
CA THR A 88 6.48 6.92 -11.67
C THR A 88 5.74 5.99 -10.70
N TYR A 89 4.62 5.40 -11.11
CA TYR A 89 3.78 4.51 -10.32
C TYR A 89 3.75 3.09 -10.91
N PRO A 90 4.85 2.31 -10.82
CA PRO A 90 4.98 1.05 -11.56
C PRO A 90 3.89 0.00 -11.24
N ILE A 91 3.34 0.01 -10.03
CA ILE A 91 2.28 -0.93 -9.63
C ILE A 91 0.98 -0.72 -10.41
N THR A 92 0.66 0.51 -10.80
CA THR A 92 -0.56 0.80 -11.57
C THR A 92 -0.52 0.13 -12.92
N LYS A 93 0.63 0.21 -13.60
CA LYS A 93 0.85 -0.41 -14.91
C LYS A 93 0.91 -1.93 -14.84
N MET A 94 1.55 -2.48 -13.80
CA MET A 94 1.69 -3.94 -13.67
C MET A 94 0.36 -4.64 -13.41
N GLU A 95 -0.56 -3.98 -12.70
CA GLU A 95 -1.86 -4.54 -12.30
C GLU A 95 -3.06 -3.87 -12.96
N ASN A 96 -2.83 -2.98 -13.93
CA ASN A 96 -3.86 -2.24 -14.66
C ASN A 96 -4.86 -1.51 -13.73
N LEU A 97 -4.34 -0.82 -12.71
CA LEU A 97 -5.16 -0.09 -11.74
C LEU A 97 -5.54 1.28 -12.28
N ASN A 98 -6.83 1.60 -12.20
CA ASN A 98 -7.41 2.88 -12.59
C ASN A 98 -7.67 3.81 -11.41
N SER A 99 -7.80 3.27 -10.20
CA SER A 99 -7.96 4.06 -8.97
C SER A 99 -7.24 3.37 -7.81
N ILE A 100 -6.69 4.18 -6.90
CA ILE A 100 -5.82 3.71 -5.81
C ILE A 100 -6.06 4.53 -4.54
N GLY A 101 -6.15 3.83 -3.42
CA GLY A 101 -5.89 4.38 -2.09
C GLY A 101 -4.69 3.67 -1.46
N ALA A 102 -3.81 4.42 -0.83
CA ALA A 102 -2.67 3.89 -0.10
C ALA A 102 -2.50 4.58 1.25
N VAL A 103 -2.21 3.82 2.30
CA VAL A 103 -2.12 4.31 3.68
C VAL A 103 -0.85 3.79 4.36
N PRO A 104 -0.23 4.56 5.27
CA PRO A 104 0.91 4.08 6.03
C PRO A 104 0.46 2.97 6.99
N ILE A 105 1.33 2.00 7.21
CA ILE A 105 1.21 1.06 8.34
C ILE A 105 2.30 1.40 9.34
N TRP A 106 1.87 1.74 10.55
CA TRP A 106 2.76 2.11 11.65
C TRP A 106 3.18 0.88 12.46
N ASN A 107 4.39 0.94 12.99
CA ASN A 107 4.90 0.05 14.02
C ASN A 107 5.76 0.88 14.97
N ASP A 108 5.28 1.09 16.19
CA ASP A 108 5.98 1.84 17.25
C ASP A 108 6.58 3.17 16.79
N ALA A 109 5.72 4.13 16.39
CA ALA A 109 6.09 5.48 15.91
C ALA A 109 6.73 5.56 14.51
N ARG A 110 7.01 4.44 13.85
CA ARG A 110 7.64 4.46 12.52
C ARG A 110 6.70 3.87 11.50
N VAL A 111 6.64 4.47 10.32
CA VAL A 111 6.00 3.83 9.18
C VAL A 111 6.86 2.62 8.81
N ALA A 112 6.30 1.42 8.94
CA ALA A 112 6.98 0.16 8.67
C ALA A 112 6.61 -0.39 7.29
N GLY A 113 5.49 0.06 6.73
CA GLY A 113 5.00 -0.40 5.44
C GLY A 113 3.88 0.49 4.89
N VAL A 114 3.30 0.04 3.78
CA VAL A 114 2.19 0.70 3.09
C VAL A 114 1.17 -0.34 2.68
N LEU A 115 -0.09 -0.12 3.06
CA LEU A 115 -1.22 -0.86 2.53
C LEU A 115 -1.79 -0.11 1.33
N LEU A 116 -1.97 -0.79 0.21
CA LEU A 116 -2.55 -0.23 -1.00
C LEU A 116 -3.75 -1.06 -1.43
N GLY A 117 -4.89 -0.40 -1.69
CA GLY A 117 -6.07 -0.98 -2.34
C GLY A 117 -6.37 -0.26 -3.65
N GLY A 118 -6.82 -0.99 -4.67
CA GLY A 118 -7.15 -0.39 -5.96
C GLY A 118 -8.17 -1.18 -6.78
N TYR A 119 -8.71 -0.51 -7.79
CA TYR A 119 -9.67 -1.04 -8.76
C TYR A 119 -9.13 -0.95 -10.19
N ARG A 120 -9.53 -1.90 -11.04
CA ARG A 120 -9.15 -1.96 -12.47
C ARG A 120 -10.23 -1.44 -13.40
N GLY A 121 -11.49 -1.43 -12.94
CA GLY A 121 -12.66 -1.05 -13.74
C GLY A 121 -13.08 0.41 -13.55
N GLU A 122 -14.39 0.64 -13.63
CA GLU A 122 -15.02 1.96 -13.45
C GLU A 122 -15.14 2.37 -11.98
N ARG A 123 -15.11 1.41 -11.05
CA ARG A 123 -15.17 1.69 -9.62
C ARG A 123 -13.94 2.48 -9.19
N GLN A 124 -14.17 3.52 -8.40
CA GLN A 124 -13.13 4.41 -7.89
C GLN A 124 -12.96 4.22 -6.40
N VAL A 125 -11.72 4.33 -5.92
CA VAL A 125 -11.46 4.50 -4.50
C VAL A 125 -11.98 5.88 -4.09
N THR A 126 -12.84 5.91 -3.07
CA THR A 126 -13.39 7.16 -2.53
C THR A 126 -12.70 7.52 -1.22
N GLU A 127 -12.89 8.76 -0.76
CA GLU A 127 -12.40 9.21 0.55
C GLU A 127 -12.94 8.35 1.70
N ALA A 128 -14.20 7.91 1.62
CA ALA A 128 -14.78 7.03 2.62
C ALA A 128 -14.03 5.67 2.69
N MET A 129 -13.73 5.09 1.53
CA MET A 129 -12.97 3.84 1.44
C MET A 129 -11.52 4.02 1.90
N LEU A 130 -10.92 5.19 1.62
CA LEU A 130 -9.60 5.53 2.16
C LEU A 130 -9.64 5.61 3.69
N GLY A 131 -10.70 6.19 4.27
CA GLY A 131 -10.93 6.20 5.72
C GLY A 131 -11.04 4.80 6.32
N GLU A 132 -11.77 3.89 5.67
CA GLU A 132 -11.85 2.47 6.08
C GLU A 132 -10.49 1.77 5.98
N LEU A 133 -9.69 2.11 4.97
CA LEU A 133 -8.33 1.59 4.79
C LEU A 133 -7.40 2.08 5.90
N VAL A 134 -7.48 3.36 6.28
CA VAL A 134 -6.75 3.93 7.44
C VAL A 134 -7.16 3.22 8.73
N ALA A 135 -8.47 3.09 8.99
CA ALA A 135 -8.97 2.40 10.17
C ALA A 135 -8.50 0.94 10.23
N THR A 136 -8.35 0.29 9.08
CA THR A 136 -7.81 -1.06 8.98
C THR A 136 -6.32 -1.10 9.29
N ALA A 137 -5.52 -0.19 8.73
CA ALA A 137 -4.10 -0.10 9.03
C ALA A 137 -3.81 0.18 10.52
N HIS A 138 -4.66 0.98 11.19
CA HIS A 138 -4.53 1.26 12.63
C HIS A 138 -4.88 0.08 13.54
N ARG A 139 -5.66 -0.91 13.08
CA ARG A 139 -5.87 -2.16 13.83
C ARG A 139 -4.64 -3.07 13.79
N GLY A 140 -3.70 -2.78 12.90
CA GLY A 140 -2.53 -3.60 12.65
C GLY A 140 -2.77 -4.67 11.60
N ILE A 141 -1.66 -5.20 11.08
CA ILE A 141 -1.61 -6.33 10.15
C ILE A 141 -0.45 -7.19 10.61
N GLY A 142 -0.73 -8.40 11.06
CA GLY A 142 0.29 -9.30 11.57
C GLY A 142 1.01 -8.75 12.80
N ASP A 143 2.34 -8.68 12.73
CA ASP A 143 3.16 -8.09 13.80
C ASP A 143 3.20 -6.55 13.75
N LEU A 144 2.68 -5.92 12.69
CA LEU A 144 2.64 -4.47 12.58
C LEU A 144 1.47 -3.95 13.41
N ASN A 145 1.76 -3.31 14.54
CA ASN A 145 0.73 -2.99 15.53
C ASN A 145 -0.17 -1.79 15.18
N GLY A 146 0.10 -1.07 14.10
CA GLY A 146 -0.71 0.05 13.60
C GLY A 146 -0.62 1.32 14.46
N LYS A 147 0.21 1.33 15.52
CA LYS A 147 0.27 2.45 16.47
C LYS A 147 1.15 3.58 15.96
N GLU A 148 0.50 4.68 15.62
CA GLU A 148 1.12 5.99 15.51
C GLU A 148 1.32 6.57 16.92
N LEU A 149 2.52 7.06 17.23
CA LEU A 149 2.79 7.72 18.51
C LEU A 149 2.27 9.16 18.42
N LEU A 150 1.03 9.35 18.84
CA LEU A 150 0.46 10.69 19.04
C LEU A 150 1.03 11.24 20.35
N ILE A 151 1.91 12.24 20.24
CA ILE A 151 2.33 13.03 21.40
C ILE A 151 1.13 13.90 21.77
N ASN A 152 0.45 13.56 22.88
CA ASN A 152 -0.58 14.39 23.49
C ASN A 152 0.04 15.63 24.14
#